data_AF-A0A840A7M5-F1
#
_entry.id   AF-A0A840A7M5-F1
#
_cell.length_a   1.000
_cell.length_b   1.000
_cell.length_c   1.000
_cell.angle_alpha   90.00
_cell.angle_beta   90.00
_cell.angle_gamma   90.00
#
_symmetry.space_group_name_H-M   'P 1'
#
loop_
_entity.id
_entity.type
_entity.pdbx_description
1 polymer ?
#
loop_
_entity_poly.entity_id
_entity_poly.type
_entity_poly.pdbx_seq_one_letter_code
_entity_poly.pdbx_strand_id
1 'polypeptide(L)'
;MRLALMAAAALAAATPAYAQQSPASAAAKGRVAPLSVQVIGALPQAEVKAFTAKAGTIIDKVLATPALHQPRGFSITRSLTVDSPPSDQVQSQPFVARATMIPQMINLEAGAKPDAEGAYMGRLEGPTFQIRFNSLTALYPNDNGDRLDQPRDLPMKMTAIQGFPVFQVGIRQVILIAKPGRLPYRPMTKGEYLDWLAKEIPGDTRLAPTRAALTGQQLAAPACASSRLSQLFGDCAKGAAPIVRLNPAYFDKGARKGAIQLVAISTPIPGGHGHKILEPKLKAAASELDLASIQALLD
;
A
#
# COMPACT_ATOMS: atom_id res chain seq x y z
N MET A 1 -61.50 -35.65 19.49
CA MET A 1 -61.25 -35.80 18.04
C MET A 1 -60.60 -34.51 17.54
N ARG A 2 -59.38 -34.61 16.96
CA ARG A 2 -58.69 -33.65 16.06
C ARG A 2 -58.17 -32.34 16.68
N LEU A 3 -56.85 -32.28 16.97
CA LEU A 3 -55.78 -31.59 16.20
C LEU A 3 -55.90 -30.05 16.26
N ALA A 4 -55.13 -29.35 17.11
CA ALA A 4 -53.75 -28.87 16.87
C ALA A 4 -53.68 -27.72 15.84
N LEU A 5 -53.15 -26.56 16.24
CA LEU A 5 -52.00 -25.96 15.58
C LEU A 5 -51.45 -24.77 16.40
N MET A 6 -50.15 -24.88 16.70
CA MET A 6 -49.29 -23.83 17.22
C MET A 6 -49.17 -22.69 16.20
N ALA A 7 -49.13 -21.45 16.67
CA ALA A 7 -48.53 -20.34 15.93
C ALA A 7 -47.42 -19.75 16.81
N ALA A 8 -46.24 -20.37 16.74
CA ALA A 8 -45.02 -19.72 17.18
C ALA A 8 -44.71 -18.59 16.19
N ALA A 9 -44.87 -17.34 16.64
CA ALA A 9 -44.41 -16.18 15.90
C ALA A 9 -42.88 -16.21 15.86
N ALA A 10 -42.32 -16.74 14.79
CA ALA A 10 -40.92 -16.53 14.45
C ALA A 10 -40.77 -15.06 14.02
N LEU A 11 -40.38 -14.20 14.95
CA LEU A 11 -39.73 -12.94 14.64
C LEU A 11 -38.43 -13.29 13.90
N ALA A 12 -38.52 -13.37 12.57
CA ALA A 12 -37.36 -13.29 11.72
C ALA A 12 -36.73 -11.92 12.00
N ALA A 13 -35.69 -11.92 12.84
CA ALA A 13 -34.81 -10.78 12.96
C ALA A 13 -34.31 -10.47 11.55
N ALA A 14 -34.83 -9.40 10.97
CA ALA A 14 -34.26 -8.79 9.79
C ALA A 14 -32.88 -8.29 10.20
N THR A 15 -31.87 -9.16 10.15
CA THR A 15 -30.52 -8.71 9.89
C THR A 15 -30.63 -7.80 8.68
N PRO A 16 -30.17 -6.54 8.72
CA PRO A 16 -30.16 -5.72 7.54
C PRO A 16 -29.28 -6.45 6.54
N ALA A 17 -29.92 -7.15 5.60
CA ALA A 17 -29.30 -7.49 4.35
C ALA A 17 -28.73 -6.16 3.87
N TYR A 18 -27.40 -6.07 3.74
CA TYR A 18 -26.77 -5.00 2.98
C TYR A 18 -27.54 -4.94 1.67
N ALA A 19 -28.46 -3.97 1.54
CA ALA A 19 -29.40 -3.95 0.44
C ALA A 19 -28.54 -3.92 -0.82
N GLN A 20 -28.64 -4.97 -1.63
CA GLN A 20 -28.03 -4.97 -2.95
C GLN A 20 -28.42 -3.65 -3.60
N GLN A 21 -27.41 -2.93 -4.10
CA GLN A 21 -27.64 -1.65 -4.75
C GLN A 21 -28.74 -1.81 -5.80
N SER A 22 -29.73 -0.92 -5.80
CA SER A 22 -30.81 -1.00 -6.77
C SER A 22 -30.27 -0.85 -8.20
N PRO A 23 -30.97 -1.37 -9.23
CA PRO A 23 -30.55 -1.20 -10.62
C PRO A 23 -30.36 0.27 -11.01
N ALA A 24 -31.25 1.15 -10.52
CA ALA A 24 -31.15 2.60 -10.76
C ALA A 24 -29.90 3.20 -10.11
N SER A 25 -29.64 2.85 -8.84
CA SER A 25 -28.43 3.26 -8.14
C SER A 25 -27.17 2.73 -8.82
N ALA A 26 -27.17 1.49 -9.32
CA ALA A 26 -26.03 0.89 -10.03
C ALA A 26 -25.75 1.52 -11.41
N ALA A 27 -26.79 1.98 -12.11
CA ALA A 27 -26.66 2.66 -13.40
C ALA A 27 -26.32 4.17 -13.27
N ALA A 28 -26.51 4.74 -12.09
CA ALA A 28 -26.29 6.17 -11.84
C ALA A 28 -24.87 6.60 -12.20
N LYS A 29 -24.75 7.73 -12.91
CA LYS A 29 -23.47 8.34 -13.27
C LYS A 29 -22.75 8.78 -12.00
N GLY A 30 -21.55 8.27 -11.80
CA GLY A 30 -20.68 8.61 -10.69
C GLY A 30 -19.86 9.86 -10.96
N ARG A 31 -19.69 10.67 -9.92
CA ARG A 31 -18.76 11.79 -9.93
C ARG A 31 -17.35 11.35 -9.50
N VAL A 32 -16.34 11.93 -10.12
CA VAL A 32 -14.96 11.92 -9.61
C VAL A 32 -14.67 13.31 -9.05
N ALA A 33 -14.43 13.41 -7.75
CA ALA A 33 -14.15 14.68 -7.10
C ALA A 33 -12.84 15.30 -7.61
N PRO A 34 -12.66 16.63 -7.57
CA PRO A 34 -11.37 17.26 -7.79
C PRO A 34 -10.31 16.70 -6.83
N LEU A 35 -9.04 16.70 -7.25
CA LEU A 35 -7.94 16.28 -6.39
C LEU A 35 -7.73 17.31 -5.28
N SER A 36 -8.02 16.92 -4.04
CA SER A 36 -7.69 17.72 -2.86
C SER A 36 -6.22 17.53 -2.50
N VAL A 37 -5.45 18.60 -2.41
CA VAL A 37 -4.01 18.56 -2.11
C VAL A 37 -3.76 19.20 -0.76
N GLN A 38 -3.13 18.46 0.14
CA GLN A 38 -2.68 18.92 1.44
C GLN A 38 -1.16 18.86 1.50
N VAL A 39 -0.55 19.96 1.92
CA VAL A 39 0.90 20.05 2.15
C VAL A 39 1.15 20.17 3.64
N ILE A 40 2.00 19.31 4.18
CA ILE A 40 2.40 19.33 5.59
C ILE A 40 3.77 20.00 5.70
N GLY A 41 3.86 20.99 6.60
CA GLY A 41 5.08 21.74 6.84
C GLY A 41 5.42 22.76 5.74
N ALA A 42 6.63 23.32 5.83
CA ALA A 42 7.13 24.34 4.90
C ALA A 42 7.95 23.68 3.77
N LEU A 43 7.30 23.38 2.65
CA LEU A 43 7.95 22.82 1.46
C LEU A 43 8.10 23.88 0.34
N PRO A 44 9.19 23.85 -0.47
CA PRO A 44 9.34 24.72 -1.63
C PRO A 44 8.17 24.63 -2.62
N GLN A 45 7.43 25.71 -2.81
CA GLN A 45 6.18 25.73 -3.58
C GLN A 45 6.33 25.29 -5.04
N ALA A 46 7.43 25.68 -5.70
CA ALA A 46 7.70 25.28 -7.08
C ALA A 46 7.88 23.75 -7.21
N GLU A 47 8.60 23.14 -6.26
CA GLU A 47 8.80 21.69 -6.20
C GLU A 47 7.49 20.97 -5.87
N VAL A 48 6.69 21.48 -4.93
CA VAL A 48 5.38 20.93 -4.58
C VAL A 48 4.43 20.97 -5.78
N LYS A 49 4.40 22.07 -6.53
CA LYS A 49 3.58 22.19 -7.75
C LYS A 49 3.99 21.16 -8.80
N ALA A 50 5.28 21.01 -9.05
CA ALA A 50 5.80 20.03 -10.01
C ALA A 50 5.53 18.59 -9.58
N PHE A 51 5.76 18.28 -8.31
CA PHE A 51 5.45 16.98 -7.71
C PHE A 51 3.96 16.67 -7.83
N THR A 52 3.09 17.61 -7.43
CA THR A 52 1.63 17.45 -7.45
C THR A 52 1.11 17.22 -8.86
N ALA A 53 1.63 17.94 -9.87
CA ALA A 53 1.26 17.73 -11.27
C ALA A 53 1.62 16.30 -11.75
N LYS A 54 2.82 15.82 -11.40
CA LYS A 54 3.26 14.47 -11.77
C LYS A 54 2.48 13.38 -11.00
N ALA A 55 2.29 13.54 -9.69
CA ALA A 55 1.46 12.65 -8.89
C ALA A 55 0.01 12.62 -9.40
N GLY A 56 -0.54 13.78 -9.80
CA GLY A 56 -1.83 13.91 -10.45
C GLY A 56 -1.91 13.11 -11.75
N THR A 57 -0.87 13.16 -12.58
CA THR A 57 -0.79 12.34 -13.82
C THR A 57 -0.86 10.85 -13.52
N ILE A 58 -0.17 10.39 -12.46
CA ILE A 58 -0.21 8.98 -12.03
C ILE A 58 -1.61 8.62 -11.50
N ILE A 59 -2.25 9.48 -10.72
CA ILE A 59 -3.64 9.30 -10.25
C ILE A 59 -4.61 9.23 -11.43
N ASP A 60 -4.47 10.11 -12.42
CA ASP A 60 -5.32 10.15 -13.60
C ASP A 60 -5.16 8.89 -14.47
N LYS A 61 -3.95 8.31 -14.54
CA LYS A 61 -3.74 6.99 -15.15
C LYS A 61 -4.53 5.88 -14.46
N VAL A 62 -4.64 5.90 -13.12
CA VAL A 62 -5.49 4.95 -12.39
C VAL A 62 -6.96 5.16 -12.72
N LEU A 63 -7.41 6.42 -12.75
CA LEU A 63 -8.80 6.76 -13.05
C LEU A 63 -9.18 6.51 -14.51
N ALA A 64 -8.20 6.45 -15.41
CA ALA A 64 -8.40 6.10 -16.81
C ALA A 64 -8.52 4.58 -17.06
N THR A 65 -8.34 3.74 -16.04
CA THR A 65 -8.52 2.29 -16.19
C THR A 65 -9.97 1.92 -16.51
N PRO A 66 -10.22 0.86 -17.30
CA PRO A 66 -11.57 0.37 -17.60
C PRO A 66 -12.46 0.20 -16.35
N ALA A 67 -11.92 -0.23 -15.22
CA ALA A 67 -12.69 -0.42 -14.00
C ALA A 67 -13.16 0.89 -13.32
N LEU A 68 -12.47 2.02 -13.52
CA LEU A 68 -12.71 3.28 -12.80
C LEU A 68 -13.07 4.47 -13.69
N HIS A 69 -12.80 4.39 -14.99
CA HIS A 69 -13.22 5.42 -15.93
C HIS A 69 -14.75 5.52 -15.95
N GLN A 70 -15.26 6.75 -16.02
CA GLN A 70 -16.70 7.05 -16.05
C GLN A 70 -17.51 6.21 -15.03
N PRO A 71 -17.24 6.36 -13.73
CA PRO A 71 -17.75 5.43 -12.74
C PRO A 71 -19.28 5.37 -12.75
N ARG A 72 -19.84 4.17 -12.58
CA ARG A 72 -21.29 3.90 -12.56
C ARG A 72 -21.65 3.13 -11.30
N GLY A 73 -22.63 3.64 -10.56
CA GLY A 73 -23.04 3.11 -9.26
C GLY A 73 -22.15 3.49 -8.09
N PHE A 74 -21.09 4.24 -8.33
CA PHE A 74 -20.22 4.76 -7.29
C PHE A 74 -19.60 6.07 -7.73
N SER A 75 -19.15 6.88 -6.78
CA SER A 75 -18.30 8.05 -6.99
C SER A 75 -16.90 7.78 -6.45
N ILE A 76 -15.94 8.66 -6.74
CA ILE A 76 -14.58 8.59 -6.18
C ILE A 76 -14.23 9.94 -5.58
N THR A 77 -13.87 9.98 -4.30
CA THR A 77 -13.12 11.11 -3.72
C THR A 77 -11.63 10.81 -3.81
N ARG A 78 -10.82 11.86 -3.97
CA ARG A 78 -9.37 11.73 -4.10
C ARG A 78 -8.64 12.83 -3.36
N SER A 79 -7.62 12.44 -2.60
CA SER A 79 -6.74 13.35 -1.89
C SER A 79 -5.29 12.98 -2.08
N LEU A 80 -4.40 13.97 -1.99
CA LEU A 80 -2.95 13.83 -1.99
C LEU A 80 -2.40 14.60 -0.79
N THR A 81 -1.72 13.91 0.11
CA THR A 81 -0.93 14.54 1.17
C THR A 81 0.54 14.50 0.78
N VAL A 82 1.21 15.65 0.77
CA VAL A 82 2.66 15.81 0.50
C VAL A 82 3.34 16.29 1.77
N ASP A 83 4.45 15.65 2.13
CA ASP A 83 5.19 15.93 3.36
C ASP A 83 6.71 15.83 3.15
N SER A 84 7.46 16.34 4.11
CA SER A 84 8.87 16.02 4.28
C SER A 84 9.05 14.56 4.70
N PRO A 85 10.20 13.95 4.40
CA PRO A 85 10.60 12.68 5.02
C PRO A 85 10.47 12.75 6.56
N PRO A 86 9.94 11.70 7.21
CA PRO A 86 9.98 11.58 8.67
C PRO A 86 11.41 11.75 9.21
N SER A 87 11.57 12.28 10.43
CA SER A 87 12.87 12.66 11.01
C SER A 87 13.88 11.51 11.13
N ASP A 88 13.38 10.28 11.26
CA ASP A 88 14.15 9.02 11.32
C ASP A 88 14.52 8.46 9.94
N GLN A 89 14.12 9.12 8.86
CA GLN A 89 14.49 8.80 7.48
C GLN A 89 15.57 9.72 6.91
N VAL A 90 16.01 9.44 5.68
CA VAL A 90 17.08 10.20 5.02
C VAL A 90 16.53 11.58 4.65
N GLN A 91 16.89 12.62 5.41
CA GLN A 91 16.37 13.99 5.19
C GLN A 91 16.73 14.57 3.82
N SER A 92 17.77 14.06 3.15
CA SER A 92 18.12 14.46 1.79
C SER A 92 17.21 13.86 0.72
N GLN A 93 16.39 12.84 1.02
CA GLN A 93 15.49 12.21 0.04
C GLN A 93 14.39 13.18 -0.46
N PRO A 94 13.72 12.86 -1.59
CA PRO A 94 12.59 13.63 -2.10
C PRO A 94 11.41 13.67 -1.12
N PHE A 95 10.41 14.52 -1.39
CA PHE A 95 9.16 14.54 -0.63
C PHE A 95 8.51 13.16 -0.60
N VAL A 96 7.91 12.82 0.54
CA VAL A 96 7.03 11.68 0.64
C VAL A 96 5.60 12.14 0.37
N ALA A 97 4.80 11.29 -0.25
CA ALA A 97 3.39 11.60 -0.41
C ALA A 97 2.50 10.36 -0.38
N ARG A 98 1.23 10.59 -0.08
CA ARG A 98 0.20 9.57 -0.09
C ARG A 98 -1.02 10.10 -0.82
N ALA A 99 -1.35 9.48 -1.95
CA ALA A 99 -2.66 9.65 -2.55
C ALA A 99 -3.62 8.59 -2.00
N THR A 100 -4.84 9.02 -1.66
CA THR A 100 -5.93 8.13 -1.26
C THR A 100 -7.12 8.39 -2.16
N MET A 101 -7.63 7.34 -2.78
CA MET A 101 -8.89 7.36 -3.51
C MET A 101 -9.91 6.50 -2.76
N ILE A 102 -11.07 7.08 -2.48
CA ILE A 102 -12.14 6.43 -1.73
C ILE A 102 -13.35 6.32 -2.66
N PRO A 103 -13.67 5.11 -3.16
CA PRO A 103 -14.91 4.89 -3.86
C PRO A 103 -16.07 4.97 -2.87
N GLN A 104 -17.19 5.57 -3.26
CA GLN A 104 -18.37 5.69 -2.42
C GLN A 104 -19.61 5.21 -3.18
N MET A 105 -20.39 4.31 -2.60
CA MET A 105 -21.60 3.80 -3.28
C MET A 105 -22.66 4.87 -3.40
N ILE A 106 -23.27 4.94 -4.59
CA ILE A 106 -24.46 5.75 -4.83
C ILE A 106 -25.68 4.99 -4.32
N ASN A 107 -26.53 5.70 -3.57
CA ASN A 107 -27.80 5.19 -3.08
C ASN A 107 -28.87 6.27 -3.32
N LEU A 108 -29.63 6.12 -4.41
CA LEU A 108 -30.69 7.03 -4.82
C LEU A 108 -31.88 6.96 -3.85
N GLU A 109 -32.15 5.77 -3.31
CA GLU A 109 -33.22 5.53 -2.33
C GLU A 109 -32.93 6.27 -1.01
N ALA A 110 -31.66 6.46 -0.66
CA ALA A 110 -31.22 7.29 0.47
C ALA A 110 -31.17 8.80 0.15
N GLY A 111 -31.73 9.23 -0.98
CA GLY A 111 -31.86 10.64 -1.35
C GLY A 111 -30.59 11.28 -1.91
N ALA A 112 -29.70 10.50 -2.55
CA ALA A 112 -28.58 11.07 -3.30
C ALA A 112 -29.10 11.99 -4.42
N LYS A 113 -28.55 13.21 -4.51
CA LYS A 113 -28.92 14.21 -5.52
C LYS A 113 -27.81 14.36 -6.55
N PRO A 114 -28.15 14.53 -7.84
CA PRO A 114 -27.15 14.78 -8.87
C PRO A 114 -26.61 16.22 -8.79
N ASP A 115 -25.43 16.44 -9.34
CA ASP A 115 -24.94 17.76 -9.73
C ASP A 115 -25.58 18.24 -11.05
N ALA A 116 -25.13 19.40 -11.54
CA ALA A 116 -25.64 20.00 -12.77
C ALA A 116 -25.40 19.10 -14.00
N GLU A 117 -24.37 18.26 -13.98
CA GLU A 117 -23.98 17.33 -15.04
C GLU A 117 -24.65 15.95 -14.92
N GLY A 118 -25.62 15.82 -14.01
CA GLY A 118 -26.36 14.59 -13.76
C GLY A 118 -25.55 13.50 -13.05
N ALA A 119 -24.41 13.85 -12.43
CA ALA A 119 -23.54 12.92 -11.73
C ALA A 119 -23.78 12.95 -10.21
N TYR A 120 -23.64 11.80 -9.56
CA TYR A 120 -23.96 11.60 -8.16
C TYR A 120 -22.69 11.38 -7.35
N MET A 121 -22.68 11.95 -6.14
CA MET A 121 -21.77 11.56 -5.07
C MET A 121 -22.41 10.47 -4.21
N GLY A 122 -21.65 9.41 -3.95
CA GLY A 122 -22.00 8.36 -3.01
C GLY A 122 -21.84 8.81 -1.56
N ARG A 123 -22.33 7.97 -0.63
CA ARG A 123 -22.28 8.22 0.82
C ARG A 123 -21.68 7.10 1.64
N LEU A 124 -21.68 5.87 1.12
CA LEU A 124 -21.11 4.72 1.81
C LEU A 124 -19.69 4.50 1.33
N GLU A 125 -18.72 4.81 2.20
CA GLU A 125 -17.31 4.64 1.90
C GLU A 125 -16.96 3.17 1.67
N GLY A 126 -16.37 2.90 0.52
CA GLY A 126 -15.76 1.64 0.19
C GLY A 126 -14.31 1.57 0.67
N PRO A 127 -13.63 0.45 0.38
CA PRO A 127 -12.23 0.31 0.70
C PRO A 127 -11.38 1.28 -0.11
N THR A 128 -10.20 1.65 0.38
CA THR A 128 -9.38 2.67 -0.28
C THR A 128 -8.45 2.08 -1.33
N PHE A 129 -8.17 2.86 -2.37
CA PHE A 129 -7.02 2.66 -3.27
C PHE A 129 -5.96 3.68 -2.88
N GLN A 130 -4.76 3.22 -2.53
CA GLN A 130 -3.69 4.10 -2.03
C GLN A 130 -2.49 4.08 -2.97
N ILE A 131 -1.85 5.23 -3.13
CA ILE A 131 -0.58 5.36 -3.83
C ILE A 131 0.39 6.04 -2.88
N ARG A 132 1.50 5.38 -2.53
CA ARG A 132 2.59 5.98 -1.77
C ARG A 132 3.71 6.37 -2.73
N PHE A 133 4.21 7.59 -2.58
CA PHE A 133 5.31 8.14 -3.34
C PHE A 133 6.52 8.30 -2.43
N ASN A 134 7.70 7.85 -2.89
CA ASN A 134 8.99 7.98 -2.18
C ASN A 134 8.98 7.48 -0.73
N SER A 135 8.12 6.53 -0.39
CA SER A 135 8.09 5.90 0.93
C SER A 135 8.82 4.55 0.85
N LEU A 136 10.01 4.47 1.47
CA LEU A 136 10.73 3.19 1.60
C LEU A 136 9.95 2.20 2.47
N THR A 137 9.09 2.71 3.36
CA THR A 137 8.23 1.92 4.25
C THR A 137 6.95 1.42 3.56
N ALA A 138 6.75 1.70 2.27
CA ALA A 138 5.48 1.40 1.59
C ALA A 138 5.08 -0.08 1.57
N LEU A 139 6.03 -0.99 1.81
CA LEU A 139 5.80 -2.42 1.92
C LEU A 139 5.48 -2.88 3.36
N TYR A 140 5.38 -1.98 4.33
CA TYR A 140 5.16 -2.33 5.73
C TYR A 140 3.84 -1.73 6.24
N PRO A 141 3.12 -2.46 7.12
CA PRO A 141 1.77 -2.08 7.54
C PRO A 141 1.74 -0.82 8.43
N ASN A 142 2.84 -0.50 9.11
CA ASN A 142 2.96 0.66 9.98
C ASN A 142 3.99 1.64 9.38
N ASP A 143 3.62 2.92 9.25
CA ASP A 143 4.55 4.01 8.87
C ASP A 143 4.99 4.83 10.10
N ASN A 144 4.68 4.36 11.32
CA ASN A 144 4.82 5.13 12.56
C ASN A 144 6.15 4.81 13.26
N GLY A 145 7.23 5.53 12.91
CA GLY A 145 8.51 5.47 13.64
C GLY A 145 9.44 4.33 13.23
N ASP A 146 9.30 3.89 11.98
CA ASP A 146 10.03 2.78 11.40
C ASP A 146 11.48 3.18 11.05
N ARG A 147 12.44 2.81 11.91
CA ARG A 147 13.86 3.15 11.73
C ARG A 147 14.46 2.52 10.47
N LEU A 148 15.35 3.26 9.80
CA LEU A 148 16.11 2.80 8.63
C LEU A 148 17.03 1.60 8.90
N ASP A 149 17.52 1.46 10.14
CA ASP A 149 18.46 0.43 10.55
C ASP A 149 17.80 -0.83 11.09
N GLN A 150 16.47 -0.82 11.26
CA GLN A 150 15.73 -1.96 11.78
C GLN A 150 15.68 -3.10 10.75
N PRO A 151 16.00 -4.35 11.15
CA PRO A 151 15.81 -5.54 10.33
C PRO A 151 14.31 -5.78 10.12
N ARG A 152 14.01 -6.27 8.93
CA ARG A 152 12.65 -6.51 8.45
C ARG A 152 12.63 -7.82 7.72
N ASP A 153 11.54 -8.55 7.90
CA ASP A 153 11.18 -9.60 6.97
C ASP A 153 10.55 -8.93 5.75
N LEU A 154 10.98 -9.34 4.56
CA LEU A 154 10.28 -8.92 3.36
C LEU A 154 8.86 -9.51 3.43
N PRO A 155 7.80 -8.71 3.24
CA PRO A 155 6.44 -9.24 3.25
C PRO A 155 6.28 -10.35 2.22
N MET A 156 5.27 -11.20 2.40
CA MET A 156 5.03 -12.31 1.49
C MET A 156 4.86 -11.79 0.05
N LYS A 157 5.81 -12.14 -0.81
CA LYS A 157 5.72 -11.88 -2.25
C LYS A 157 4.66 -12.82 -2.81
N MET A 158 3.54 -12.25 -3.23
CA MET A 158 2.39 -13.00 -3.74
C MET A 158 2.61 -13.46 -5.17
N THR A 159 2.98 -12.52 -6.03
CA THR A 159 3.04 -12.71 -7.48
C THR A 159 3.79 -11.55 -8.14
N ALA A 160 3.73 -11.45 -9.46
CA ALA A 160 4.04 -10.25 -10.22
C ALA A 160 2.86 -9.88 -11.13
N ILE A 161 2.62 -8.59 -11.31
CA ILE A 161 1.67 -8.04 -12.30
C ILE A 161 2.51 -7.30 -13.33
N GLN A 162 2.41 -7.71 -14.60
CA GLN A 162 3.17 -7.11 -15.72
C GLN A 162 4.69 -7.00 -15.43
N GLY A 163 5.26 -7.98 -14.71
CA GLY A 163 6.68 -8.00 -14.31
C GLY A 163 7.02 -7.24 -13.03
N PHE A 164 6.08 -6.47 -12.45
CA PHE A 164 6.29 -5.74 -11.19
C PHE A 164 5.92 -6.61 -9.98
N PRO A 165 6.75 -6.64 -8.92
CA PRO A 165 6.49 -7.50 -7.77
C PRO A 165 5.29 -7.01 -6.95
N VAL A 166 4.47 -7.96 -6.51
CA VAL A 166 3.30 -7.72 -5.66
C VAL A 166 3.49 -8.39 -4.31
N PHE A 167 3.32 -7.61 -3.25
CA PHE A 167 3.48 -8.04 -1.87
C PHE A 167 2.13 -8.03 -1.15
N GLN A 168 1.93 -8.98 -0.23
CA GLN A 168 0.85 -8.90 0.74
C GLN A 168 1.34 -8.16 1.98
N VAL A 169 0.67 -7.05 2.31
CA VAL A 169 0.98 -6.20 3.45
C VAL A 169 -0.30 -6.04 4.28
N GLY A 170 -0.40 -6.83 5.35
CA GLY A 170 -1.65 -6.94 6.11
C GLY A 170 -2.81 -7.37 5.21
N ILE A 171 -3.86 -6.55 5.17
CA ILE A 171 -5.06 -6.76 4.33
C ILE A 171 -4.97 -6.10 2.94
N ARG A 172 -3.76 -5.78 2.47
CA ARG A 172 -3.55 -5.06 1.21
C ARG A 172 -2.56 -5.79 0.30
N GLN A 173 -2.78 -5.67 -1.01
CA GLN A 173 -1.82 -6.03 -2.05
C GLN A 173 -1.10 -4.77 -2.48
N VAL A 174 0.23 -4.77 -2.42
CA VAL A 174 1.07 -3.64 -2.78
C VAL A 174 1.92 -3.99 -4.00
N ILE A 175 1.65 -3.31 -5.11
CA ILE A 175 2.47 -3.36 -6.32
C ILE A 175 3.59 -2.35 -6.15
N LEU A 176 4.83 -2.80 -6.25
CA LEU A 176 6.01 -1.94 -6.14
C LEU A 176 6.53 -1.54 -7.51
N ILE A 177 6.60 -0.24 -7.77
CA ILE A 177 7.11 0.36 -9.02
C ILE A 177 8.36 1.16 -8.65
N ALA A 178 9.52 0.52 -8.80
CA ALA A 178 10.83 1.09 -8.54
C ALA A 178 11.60 1.32 -9.84
N LYS A 179 12.68 2.10 -9.81
CA LYS A 179 13.59 2.19 -10.97
C LYS A 179 14.17 0.82 -11.32
N PRO A 180 14.38 0.51 -12.61
CA PRO A 180 15.04 -0.73 -13.02
C PRO A 180 16.36 -0.96 -12.28
N GLY A 181 16.57 -2.17 -11.76
CA GLY A 181 17.78 -2.55 -11.03
C GLY A 181 17.93 -1.96 -9.62
N ARG A 182 16.94 -1.21 -9.10
CA ARG A 182 16.97 -0.67 -7.74
C ARG A 182 15.82 -1.21 -6.91
N LEU A 183 16.10 -1.53 -5.64
CA LEU A 183 15.11 -1.94 -4.65
C LEU A 183 15.14 -1.02 -3.43
N PRO A 184 13.98 -0.68 -2.85
CA PRO A 184 13.88 0.19 -1.67
C PRO A 184 14.34 -0.51 -0.37
N TYR A 185 14.74 -1.78 -0.48
CA TYR A 185 15.32 -2.58 0.57
C TYR A 185 16.60 -3.26 0.07
N ARG A 186 17.47 -3.64 1.00
CA ARG A 186 18.65 -4.45 0.72
C ARG A 186 18.79 -5.57 1.75
N PRO A 187 19.39 -6.71 1.40
CA PRO A 187 19.76 -7.72 2.38
C PRO A 187 20.65 -7.12 3.48
N MET A 188 20.40 -7.52 4.72
CA MET A 188 21.35 -7.34 5.80
C MET A 188 22.38 -8.45 5.75
N THR A 189 23.63 -8.13 6.06
CA THR A 189 24.64 -9.15 6.29
C THR A 189 24.46 -9.78 7.67
N LYS A 190 25.03 -10.96 7.89
CA LYS A 190 25.05 -11.60 9.22
C LYS A 190 25.73 -10.71 10.26
N GLY A 191 26.82 -10.04 9.90
CA GLY A 191 27.51 -9.09 10.78
C GLY A 191 26.61 -7.93 11.19
N GLU A 192 25.97 -7.27 10.22
CA GLU A 192 25.03 -6.16 10.49
C GLU A 192 23.87 -6.58 11.40
N TYR A 193 23.33 -7.78 11.20
CA TYR A 193 22.22 -8.28 12.02
C TYR A 193 22.66 -8.62 13.45
N LEU A 194 23.86 -9.19 13.64
CA LEU A 194 24.41 -9.44 14.97
C LEU A 194 24.69 -8.13 15.72
N ASP A 195 25.22 -7.11 15.04
CA ASP A 195 25.46 -5.79 15.63
C ASP A 195 24.14 -5.13 16.05
N TRP A 196 23.10 -5.25 15.24
CA TRP A 196 21.76 -4.78 15.60
C TRP A 196 21.19 -5.53 16.81
N LEU A 197 21.26 -6.87 16.82
CA LEU A 197 20.78 -7.68 17.93
C LEU A 197 21.51 -7.37 19.24
N ALA A 198 22.82 -7.15 19.19
CA ALA A 198 23.61 -6.79 20.38
C ALA A 198 23.18 -5.46 20.99
N LYS A 199 22.74 -4.50 20.16
CA LYS A 199 22.22 -3.21 20.60
C LYS A 199 20.81 -3.32 21.19
N GLU A 200 19.91 -4.04 20.53
CA GLU A 200 18.48 -4.03 20.86
C GLU A 200 18.10 -5.13 21.86
N ILE A 201 18.87 -6.21 21.95
CA ILE A 201 18.67 -7.32 22.91
C ILE A 201 19.98 -7.57 23.67
N PRO A 202 20.39 -6.63 24.54
CA PRO A 202 21.60 -6.80 25.33
C PRO A 202 21.47 -8.04 26.21
N GLY A 203 22.48 -8.93 26.16
CA GLY A 203 22.53 -10.14 26.97
C GLY A 203 22.04 -11.43 26.29
N ASP A 204 21.67 -11.41 25.00
CA ASP A 204 21.40 -12.64 24.26
C ASP A 204 22.67 -13.51 24.17
N THR A 205 22.64 -14.63 24.89
CA THR A 205 23.77 -15.55 25.05
C THR A 205 24.19 -16.23 23.75
N ARG A 206 23.36 -16.18 22.70
CA ARG A 206 23.65 -16.76 21.38
C ARG A 206 24.58 -15.88 20.56
N LEU A 207 24.67 -14.57 20.84
CA LEU A 207 25.36 -13.61 19.97
C LEU A 207 26.87 -13.81 19.92
N ALA A 208 27.52 -13.81 21.08
CA ALA A 208 28.97 -13.99 21.19
C ALA A 208 29.48 -15.30 20.54
N PRO A 209 28.91 -16.48 20.84
CA PRO A 209 29.36 -17.73 20.21
C PRO A 209 29.06 -17.75 18.70
N THR A 210 27.89 -17.23 18.27
CA THR A 210 27.57 -17.16 16.84
C THR A 210 28.55 -16.27 16.10
N ARG A 211 28.91 -15.12 16.67
CA ARG A 211 29.88 -14.20 16.05
C ARG A 211 31.27 -14.84 15.95
N ALA A 212 31.72 -15.49 17.00
CA ALA A 212 33.02 -16.16 17.04
C ALA A 212 33.12 -17.34 16.05
N ALA A 213 32.00 -18.01 15.77
CA ALA A 213 31.94 -19.13 14.83
C ALA A 213 31.92 -18.71 13.35
N LEU A 214 31.69 -17.43 13.03
CA LEU A 214 31.61 -16.93 11.66
C LEU A 214 32.93 -16.28 11.23
N THR A 215 33.43 -16.70 10.08
CA THR A 215 34.54 -16.04 9.38
C THR A 215 34.12 -14.67 8.82
N GLY A 216 35.09 -13.83 8.45
CA GLY A 216 34.81 -12.52 7.83
C GLY A 216 33.92 -12.62 6.57
N GLN A 217 34.15 -13.63 5.72
CA GLN A 217 33.32 -13.87 4.54
C GLN A 217 31.89 -14.27 4.92
N GLN A 218 31.73 -15.09 5.96
CA GLN A 218 30.41 -15.49 6.45
C GLN A 218 29.67 -14.34 7.15
N LEU A 219 30.38 -13.45 7.85
CA LEU A 219 29.81 -12.23 8.41
C LEU A 219 29.31 -11.28 7.32
N ALA A 220 30.01 -11.22 6.18
CA ALA A 220 29.60 -10.43 5.02
C ALA A 220 28.47 -11.09 4.19
N ALA A 221 28.19 -12.38 4.40
CA ALA A 221 27.11 -13.07 3.71
C ALA A 221 25.71 -12.58 4.18
N PRO A 222 24.66 -12.70 3.36
CA PRO A 222 23.30 -12.33 3.76
C PRO A 222 22.81 -13.09 4.99
N ALA A 223 22.07 -12.39 5.86
CA ALA A 223 21.29 -12.96 6.94
C ALA A 223 19.94 -13.44 6.41
N CYS A 224 19.51 -14.64 6.81
CA CYS A 224 18.19 -15.17 6.48
C CYS A 224 17.46 -15.64 7.73
N ALA A 225 16.15 -15.52 7.73
CA ALA A 225 15.28 -15.89 8.84
C ALA A 225 15.41 -17.38 9.14
N SER A 226 15.59 -17.70 10.42
CA SER A 226 15.65 -19.08 10.91
C SER A 226 14.24 -19.55 11.29
N SER A 227 13.90 -20.78 10.92
CA SER A 227 12.71 -21.46 11.45
C SER A 227 12.95 -22.12 12.81
N ARG A 228 14.18 -22.07 13.33
CA ARG A 228 14.60 -22.69 14.58
C ARG A 228 14.98 -21.63 15.59
N LEU A 229 14.29 -21.61 16.74
CA LEU A 229 14.53 -20.63 17.82
C LEU A 229 15.95 -20.66 18.38
N SER A 230 16.63 -21.81 18.34
CA SER A 230 18.02 -21.95 18.80
C SER A 230 19.07 -21.39 17.84
N GLN A 231 18.68 -21.04 16.61
CA GLN A 231 19.59 -20.56 15.58
C GLN A 231 19.25 -19.13 15.20
N LEU A 232 20.26 -18.24 15.18
CA LEU A 232 20.08 -16.84 14.77
C LEU A 232 19.88 -16.68 13.26
N PHE A 233 20.33 -17.65 12.46
CA PHE A 233 20.30 -17.60 11.01
C PHE A 233 19.77 -18.89 10.40
N GLY A 234 18.88 -18.76 9.42
CA GLY A 234 18.55 -19.80 8.47
C GLY A 234 19.58 -19.88 7.33
N ASP A 235 19.34 -20.80 6.40
CA ASP A 235 20.19 -21.02 5.22
C ASP A 235 19.56 -20.39 3.98
N CYS A 236 20.13 -19.26 3.55
CA CYS A 236 19.70 -18.55 2.35
C CYS A 236 19.76 -19.42 1.08
N ALA A 237 20.75 -20.31 0.98
CA ALA A 237 20.91 -21.19 -0.18
C ALA A 237 19.82 -22.28 -0.24
N LYS A 238 19.15 -22.55 0.88
CA LYS A 238 18.02 -23.48 0.97
C LYS A 238 16.66 -22.77 0.97
N GLY A 239 16.61 -21.51 0.56
CA GLY A 239 15.37 -20.76 0.39
C GLY A 239 14.85 -20.09 1.66
N ALA A 240 15.64 -20.00 2.73
CA ALA A 240 15.26 -19.16 3.88
C ALA A 240 15.11 -17.69 3.44
N ALA A 241 14.04 -17.04 3.92
CA ALA A 241 13.75 -15.66 3.54
C ALA A 241 14.88 -14.72 4.00
N PRO A 242 15.36 -13.80 3.15
CA PRO A 242 16.38 -12.85 3.56
C PRO A 242 15.84 -11.87 4.59
N ILE A 243 16.64 -11.60 5.61
CA ILE A 243 16.43 -10.46 6.50
C ILE A 243 16.92 -9.23 5.75
N VAL A 244 16.04 -8.24 5.59
CA VAL A 244 16.31 -7.02 4.84
C VAL A 244 16.25 -5.80 5.74
N ARG A 245 16.73 -4.67 5.23
CA ARG A 245 16.53 -3.34 5.82
C ARG A 245 16.19 -2.36 4.72
N LEU A 246 15.67 -1.19 5.10
CA LEU A 246 15.45 -0.10 4.16
C LEU A 246 16.79 0.28 3.50
N ASN A 247 16.74 0.61 2.21
CA ASN A 247 17.91 1.01 1.45
C ASN A 247 18.02 2.55 1.43
N PRO A 248 18.79 3.18 2.34
CA PRO A 248 18.92 4.63 2.39
C PRO A 248 19.62 5.22 1.15
N ALA A 249 20.28 4.38 0.34
CA ALA A 249 20.92 4.76 -0.91
C ALA A 249 20.00 4.58 -2.13
N TYR A 250 18.73 4.19 -1.95
CA TYR A 250 17.79 4.01 -3.04
C TYR A 250 17.57 5.30 -3.85
N PHE A 251 17.33 6.40 -3.14
CA PHE A 251 17.07 7.70 -3.73
C PHE A 251 18.34 8.32 -4.29
N ASP A 252 18.24 8.84 -5.51
CA ASP A 252 19.27 9.69 -6.08
C ASP A 252 19.35 11.00 -5.29
N LYS A 253 20.52 11.25 -4.69
CA LYS A 253 20.81 12.44 -3.88
C LYS A 253 20.96 13.70 -4.72
N GLY A 254 21.23 13.57 -6.03
CA GLY A 254 21.31 14.69 -6.97
C GLY A 254 19.95 15.11 -7.52
N ALA A 255 18.90 14.32 -7.29
CA ALA A 255 17.56 14.66 -7.74
C ALA A 255 16.96 15.80 -6.91
N ARG A 256 16.12 16.59 -7.57
CA ARG A 256 15.31 17.64 -6.91
C ARG A 256 14.36 17.07 -5.86
N LYS A 257 13.95 17.91 -4.90
CA LYS A 257 13.06 17.51 -3.81
C LYS A 257 11.68 17.05 -4.27
N GLY A 258 11.14 17.61 -5.36
CA GLY A 258 9.88 17.20 -5.98
C GLY A 258 9.99 16.01 -6.94
N ALA A 259 11.12 15.28 -6.96
CA ALA A 259 11.29 14.10 -7.79
C ALA A 259 10.42 12.92 -7.28
N ILE A 260 9.83 12.15 -8.18
CA ILE A 260 9.15 10.89 -7.88
C ILE A 260 10.06 9.74 -8.32
N GLN A 261 10.67 9.02 -7.39
CA GLN A 261 11.61 7.94 -7.70
C GLN A 261 11.11 6.56 -7.28
N LEU A 262 10.03 6.49 -6.49
CA LEU A 262 9.40 5.26 -6.03
C LEU A 262 7.90 5.45 -5.95
N VAL A 263 7.16 4.47 -6.47
CA VAL A 263 5.71 4.41 -6.36
C VAL A 263 5.31 3.04 -5.83
N ALA A 264 4.40 3.01 -4.86
CA ALA A 264 3.77 1.80 -4.38
C ALA A 264 2.26 1.95 -4.45
N ILE A 265 1.60 1.05 -5.17
CA ILE A 265 0.15 1.05 -5.40
C ILE A 265 -0.47 -0.03 -4.52
N SER A 266 -1.40 0.36 -3.66
CA SER A 266 -1.96 -0.50 -2.63
C SER A 266 -3.47 -0.63 -2.74
N THR A 267 -3.94 -1.85 -2.97
CA THR A 267 -5.36 -2.22 -3.06
C THR A 267 -5.75 -3.23 -1.97
N PRO A 268 -7.03 -3.36 -1.63
CA PRO A 268 -7.48 -4.37 -0.67
C PRO A 268 -7.23 -5.80 -1.17
N ILE A 269 -6.95 -6.74 -0.28
CA ILE A 269 -6.87 -8.18 -0.63
C ILE A 269 -8.28 -8.79 -0.73
N PRO A 270 -8.48 -9.82 -1.59
CA PRO A 270 -9.72 -10.60 -1.62
C PRO A 270 -10.05 -11.22 -0.25
N GLY A 271 -11.31 -11.11 0.16
CA GLY A 271 -11.78 -11.74 1.42
C GLY A 271 -11.37 -11.00 2.69
N GLY A 272 -10.68 -9.85 2.59
CA GLY A 272 -10.65 -8.88 3.67
C GLY A 272 -12.04 -8.30 3.90
N HIS A 273 -12.25 -7.53 4.97
CA HIS A 273 -13.52 -6.86 5.29
C HIS A 273 -13.93 -5.76 4.27
N GLY A 274 -13.77 -6.01 2.97
CA GLY A 274 -14.02 -5.06 1.90
C GLY A 274 -15.45 -5.12 1.37
N HIS A 275 -15.79 -4.05 0.66
CA HIS A 275 -17.11 -3.85 0.08
C HIS A 275 -17.29 -4.73 -1.16
N LYS A 276 -18.27 -5.66 -1.14
CA LYS A 276 -18.50 -6.69 -2.17
C LYS A 276 -18.54 -6.18 -3.62
N ILE A 277 -18.97 -4.94 -3.84
CA ILE A 277 -19.09 -4.33 -5.17
C ILE A 277 -17.87 -3.49 -5.56
N LEU A 278 -17.21 -2.83 -4.59
CA LEU A 278 -16.16 -1.83 -4.87
C LEU A 278 -14.77 -2.43 -4.84
N GLU A 279 -14.53 -3.41 -3.97
CA GLU A 279 -13.25 -4.11 -3.91
C GLU A 279 -12.86 -4.75 -5.27
N PRO A 280 -13.74 -5.48 -5.98
CA PRO A 280 -13.40 -6.03 -7.28
C PRO A 280 -13.01 -4.97 -8.31
N LYS A 281 -13.67 -3.79 -8.28
CA LYS A 281 -13.35 -2.68 -9.19
C LYS A 281 -11.97 -2.09 -8.92
N LEU A 282 -11.62 -1.88 -7.66
CA LEU A 282 -10.28 -1.38 -7.30
C LEU A 282 -9.18 -2.37 -7.66
N LYS A 283 -9.43 -3.67 -7.47
CA LYS A 283 -8.49 -4.72 -7.86
C LYS A 283 -8.32 -4.80 -9.38
N ALA A 284 -9.42 -4.75 -10.12
CA ALA A 284 -9.39 -4.73 -11.59
C ALA A 284 -8.59 -3.54 -12.10
N ALA A 285 -8.83 -2.35 -11.54
CA ALA A 285 -8.06 -1.15 -11.86
C ALA A 285 -6.55 -1.35 -11.68
N ALA A 286 -6.12 -1.92 -10.55
CA ALA A 286 -4.70 -2.18 -10.31
C ALA A 286 -4.09 -3.20 -11.28
N SER A 287 -4.85 -4.20 -11.73
CA SER A 287 -4.38 -5.16 -12.74
C SER A 287 -4.35 -4.61 -14.18
N GLU A 288 -5.21 -3.64 -14.48
CA GLU A 288 -5.36 -3.01 -15.80
C GLU A 288 -4.39 -1.84 -16.03
N LEU A 289 -3.75 -1.34 -14.97
CA LEU A 289 -2.79 -0.24 -15.05
C LEU A 289 -1.63 -0.55 -15.98
N ASP A 290 -1.27 0.39 -16.85
CA ASP A 290 -0.01 0.36 -17.57
C ASP A 290 1.15 0.74 -16.61
N LEU A 291 1.68 -0.28 -15.92
CA LEU A 291 2.71 -0.11 -14.89
C LEU A 291 4.04 0.37 -15.48
N ALA A 292 4.35 -0.02 -16.72
CA ALA A 292 5.54 0.45 -17.42
C ALA A 292 5.45 1.96 -17.70
N SER A 293 4.29 2.47 -18.10
CA SER A 293 4.09 3.91 -18.27
C SER A 293 4.19 4.70 -16.96
N ILE A 294 3.81 4.10 -15.82
CA ILE A 294 4.02 4.72 -14.50
C ILE A 294 5.51 4.71 -14.14
N GLN A 295 6.21 3.60 -14.40
CA GLN A 295 7.65 3.51 -14.18
C GLN A 295 8.43 4.54 -15.01
N ALA A 296 7.99 4.82 -16.25
CA ALA A 296 8.58 5.83 -17.12
C ALA A 296 8.38 7.28 -16.62
N LEU A 297 7.43 7.51 -15.72
CA LEU A 297 7.25 8.82 -15.07
C LEU A 297 8.20 9.07 -13.90
N LEU A 298 8.89 8.03 -13.42
CA LEU A 298 9.85 8.15 -12.33
C LEU A 298 11.07 8.99 -12.77
N ASP A 299 11.45 9.97 -11.96
CA ASP A 299 12.68 10.78 -12.11
C ASP A 299 13.89 9.98 -11.68
#